data_AF-A0A0F9SR54-F1
#
_entry.id   AF-A0A0F9SR54-F1
#
_cell.length_a   1.000
_cell.length_b   1.000
_cell.length_c   1.000
_cell.angle_alpha   90.00
_cell.angle_beta   90.00
_cell.angle_gamma   90.00
#
_symmetry.space_group_name_H-M   'P 1'
#
loop_
_entity.id
_entity.type
_entity.pdbx_description
1 polymer ?
#
loop_
_entity_poly.entity_id
_entity_poly.type
_entity_poly.pdbx_seq_one_letter_code
_entity_poly.pdbx_strand_id
1 'polypeptide(L)'
;MVTSTGEGDYAVVYGPLAFEPDECTVAMMQARLRISPVASASMFIGFTDAISDTVLIEDEDGTLESDPTDAFGVMLEGEQDGTYQTVGVQNGTDATQVAIGVGTDDVTVPDETNNNFHTIKIEGAAADSGTMRVYLSDGNGFMGLVATRTAYFRSSIVYAPVVSLDGRATAVTVRLAELGWDGNKGSSFD
;
A
#
# COMPACT_ATOMS: atom_id res chain seq x y z
N MET A 1 -16.70 0.15 2.00
CA MET A 1 -16.32 0.17 3.43
C MET A 1 -15.69 -1.18 3.71
N VAL A 2 -14.46 -1.19 4.20
CA VAL A 2 -13.69 -2.38 4.54
C VAL A 2 -13.59 -2.41 6.07
N THR A 3 -14.00 -3.52 6.69
CA THR A 3 -14.06 -3.64 8.15
C THR A 3 -13.48 -4.96 8.58
N SER A 4 -12.59 -4.91 9.56
CA SER A 4 -12.18 -6.08 10.34
C SER A 4 -12.80 -5.97 11.74
N THR A 5 -13.30 -7.08 12.28
CA THR A 5 -14.04 -7.11 13.55
C THR A 5 -13.26 -7.68 14.72
N GLY A 6 -12.01 -8.13 14.53
CA GLY A 6 -11.14 -8.62 15.59
C GLY A 6 -9.99 -9.49 15.08
N GLU A 7 -9.25 -10.08 16.02
CA GLU A 7 -8.05 -10.88 15.76
C GLU A 7 -8.34 -12.02 14.77
N GLY A 8 -7.58 -12.06 13.67
CA GLY A 8 -7.74 -13.04 12.59
C GLY A 8 -8.77 -12.67 11.51
N ASP A 9 -9.50 -11.56 11.66
CA ASP A 9 -10.34 -11.02 10.60
C ASP A 9 -9.49 -10.15 9.67
N TYR A 10 -9.30 -10.58 8.44
CA TYR A 10 -8.68 -9.75 7.40
C TYR A 10 -9.74 -9.33 6.37
N ALA A 11 -9.47 -8.23 5.69
CA ALA A 11 -10.34 -7.76 4.63
C ALA A 11 -9.51 -7.20 3.47
N VAL A 12 -9.79 -7.68 2.26
CA VAL A 12 -9.00 -7.34 1.07
C VAL A 12 -9.90 -6.80 -0.04
N VAL A 13 -9.42 -5.75 -0.71
CA VAL A 13 -10.03 -5.18 -1.91
C VAL A 13 -8.99 -5.22 -3.02
N TYR A 14 -9.30 -6.01 -4.06
CA TYR A 14 -8.49 -6.13 -5.26
C TYR A 14 -9.06 -5.28 -6.40
N GLY A 15 -8.19 -4.67 -7.19
CA GLY A 15 -8.47 -4.42 -8.60
C GLY A 15 -8.22 -5.67 -9.46
N PRO A 16 -8.57 -5.64 -10.75
CA PRO A 16 -8.16 -6.68 -11.68
C PRO A 16 -6.62 -6.75 -11.77
N LEU A 17 -6.08 -7.91 -12.15
CA LEU A 17 -4.70 -8.02 -12.62
C LEU A 17 -4.53 -7.08 -13.81
N ALA A 18 -3.75 -6.01 -13.63
CA ALA A 18 -3.87 -4.83 -14.48
C ALA A 18 -2.53 -4.33 -15.03
N PHE A 19 -1.40 -4.78 -14.49
CA PHE A 19 -0.13 -4.13 -14.77
C PHE A 19 1.01 -5.13 -15.01
N GLU A 20 1.74 -4.97 -16.10
CA GLU A 20 3.04 -5.60 -16.33
C GLU A 20 4.09 -4.49 -16.48
N PRO A 21 5.06 -4.33 -15.56
CA PRO A 21 6.02 -3.21 -15.57
C PRO A 21 6.97 -3.13 -16.77
N ASP A 22 6.96 -4.13 -17.66
CA ASP A 22 8.00 -4.34 -18.68
C ASP A 22 7.84 -3.48 -19.96
N GLU A 23 6.81 -2.62 -20.05
CA GLU A 23 6.51 -1.87 -21.28
C GLU A 23 7.22 -0.49 -21.38
N CYS A 24 8.25 -0.23 -20.57
CA CYS A 24 8.85 1.12 -20.39
C CYS A 24 7.83 2.18 -19.92
N THR A 25 6.78 1.73 -19.24
CA THR A 25 5.67 2.57 -18.79
C THR A 25 5.62 2.61 -17.27
N VAL A 26 5.14 3.73 -16.74
CA VAL A 26 4.89 3.89 -15.30
C VAL A 26 3.51 3.32 -15.03
N ALA A 27 3.38 2.37 -14.10
CA ALA A 27 2.10 2.13 -13.45
C ALA A 27 1.86 3.13 -12.36
N MET A 28 0.59 3.39 -12.13
CA MET A 28 0.12 4.15 -11.00
C MET A 28 -1.05 3.43 -10.35
N MET A 29 -1.10 3.43 -9.03
CA MET A 29 -2.35 3.26 -8.29
C MET A 29 -2.56 4.44 -7.36
N GLN A 30 -3.83 4.70 -7.05
CA GLN A 30 -4.23 5.62 -6.01
C GLN A 30 -5.31 5.00 -5.13
N ALA A 31 -5.21 5.21 -3.83
CA ALA A 31 -6.20 4.85 -2.85
C ALA A 31 -6.55 6.08 -2.02
N ARG A 32 -7.83 6.47 -2.00
CA ARG A 32 -8.33 7.56 -1.15
C ARG A 32 -9.14 6.96 -0.01
N LEU A 33 -8.68 7.15 1.22
CA LEU A 33 -9.23 6.43 2.38
C LEU A 33 -9.18 7.25 3.66
N ARG A 34 -9.81 6.71 4.70
CA ARG A 34 -9.69 7.10 6.11
C ARG A 34 -9.76 5.87 6.98
N ILE A 35 -9.15 5.93 8.16
CA ILE A 35 -8.90 4.76 9.02
C ILE A 35 -9.34 5.10 10.44
N SER A 36 -9.94 4.17 11.17
CA SER A 36 -10.18 4.36 12.61
C SER A 36 -10.35 3.04 13.37
N PRO A 37 -9.71 2.90 14.56
CA PRO A 37 -8.63 3.75 15.06
C PRO A 37 -7.31 3.48 14.32
N VAL A 38 -6.49 4.52 14.08
CA VAL A 38 -5.18 4.37 13.40
C VAL A 38 -4.22 3.49 14.20
N ALA A 39 -4.23 3.61 15.53
CA ALA A 39 -3.31 2.89 16.42
C ALA A 39 -3.49 1.35 16.45
N SER A 40 -4.54 0.84 15.80
CA SER A 40 -4.84 -0.58 15.71
C SER A 40 -4.75 -1.11 14.28
N ALA A 41 -4.47 -0.24 13.30
CA ALA A 41 -4.56 -0.60 11.89
C ALA A 41 -3.23 -1.16 11.39
N SER A 42 -3.23 -2.42 10.93
CA SER A 42 -2.18 -2.94 10.05
C SER A 42 -2.75 -3.12 8.65
N MET A 43 -2.24 -2.36 7.69
CA MET A 43 -2.84 -2.30 6.34
C MET A 43 -1.78 -2.12 5.27
N PHE A 44 -1.79 -3.00 4.28
CA PHE A 44 -1.00 -2.88 3.07
C PHE A 44 -1.82 -2.25 1.94
N ILE A 45 -1.19 -1.30 1.24
CA ILE A 45 -1.71 -0.64 0.04
C ILE A 45 -0.62 -0.70 -1.00
N GLY A 46 -0.90 -1.35 -2.13
CA GLY A 46 0.14 -1.54 -3.12
C GLY A 46 -0.28 -2.41 -4.27
N PHE A 47 0.73 -2.96 -4.93
CA PHE A 47 0.61 -3.90 -6.02
C PHE A 47 1.06 -5.28 -5.54
N THR A 48 0.40 -6.33 -6.00
CA THR A 48 0.70 -7.73 -5.65
C THR A 48 0.49 -8.65 -6.84
N ASP A 49 1.27 -9.71 -6.94
CA ASP A 49 1.07 -10.79 -7.91
C ASP A 49 0.10 -11.89 -7.42
N ALA A 50 -0.27 -11.85 -6.14
CA ALA A 50 -1.16 -12.82 -5.52
C ALA A 50 -2.59 -12.30 -5.37
N ILE A 51 -3.56 -13.18 -5.63
CA ILE A 51 -4.93 -13.04 -5.17
C ILE A 51 -5.10 -14.06 -4.06
N SER A 52 -5.29 -13.58 -2.84
CA SER A 52 -5.26 -14.39 -1.63
C SER A 52 -6.45 -14.06 -0.73
N ASP A 53 -6.81 -15.04 0.08
CA ASP A 53 -7.71 -14.91 1.21
C ASP A 53 -6.90 -14.95 2.51
N THR A 54 -5.73 -14.32 2.53
CA THR A 54 -4.94 -14.10 3.74
C THR A 54 -4.50 -12.63 3.81
N VAL A 55 -3.83 -12.27 4.92
CA VAL A 55 -3.08 -11.02 4.99
C VAL A 55 -1.92 -11.14 4.01
N LEU A 56 -1.82 -10.17 3.08
CA LEU A 56 -0.81 -10.24 2.02
C LEU A 56 0.58 -9.91 2.53
N ILE A 57 0.69 -8.86 3.33
CA ILE A 57 1.94 -8.40 3.92
C ILE A 57 1.60 -7.90 5.32
N GLU A 58 2.35 -8.38 6.31
CA GLU A 58 2.27 -7.93 7.70
C GLU A 58 3.67 -7.75 8.31
N ASP A 59 3.79 -6.90 9.32
CA ASP A 59 4.98 -6.82 10.17
C ASP A 59 4.82 -7.74 11.40
N GLU A 60 5.50 -8.88 11.41
CA GLU A 60 5.58 -9.77 12.56
C GLU A 60 6.84 -9.44 13.37
N ASP A 61 6.66 -8.60 14.40
CA ASP A 61 7.72 -8.20 15.34
C ASP A 61 8.99 -7.61 14.68
N GLY A 62 8.80 -6.78 13.63
CA GLY A 62 9.88 -6.13 12.90
C GLY A 62 10.42 -6.92 11.71
N THR A 63 9.78 -8.05 11.37
CA THR A 63 10.06 -8.83 10.16
C THR A 63 8.81 -8.85 9.29
N LEU A 64 8.97 -8.57 7.99
CA LEU A 64 7.87 -8.75 7.05
C LEU A 64 7.56 -10.24 6.90
N GLU A 65 6.29 -10.58 7.01
CA GLU A 65 5.74 -11.85 6.52
C GLU A 65 4.88 -11.54 5.29
N SER A 66 5.13 -12.29 4.20
CA SER A 66 4.49 -12.05 2.92
C SER A 66 3.98 -13.34 2.29
N ASP A 67 2.71 -13.31 1.85
CA ASP A 67 2.10 -14.32 1.00
C ASP A 67 2.49 -14.18 -0.51
N PRO A 68 2.56 -12.97 -1.10
CA PRO A 68 2.88 -12.84 -2.52
C PRO A 68 4.34 -13.16 -2.84
N THR A 69 4.58 -13.66 -4.06
CA THR A 69 5.96 -13.86 -4.54
C THR A 69 6.59 -12.52 -4.92
N ASP A 70 5.79 -11.59 -5.42
CA ASP A 70 6.21 -10.23 -5.71
C ASP A 70 5.10 -9.22 -5.32
N ALA A 71 5.48 -8.21 -4.55
CA ALA A 71 4.58 -7.13 -4.16
C ALA A 71 5.36 -5.86 -3.84
N PHE A 72 4.72 -4.70 -3.90
CA PHE A 72 5.31 -3.45 -3.47
C PHE A 72 4.26 -2.41 -3.11
N GLY A 73 4.58 -1.57 -2.13
CA GLY A 73 3.70 -0.48 -1.76
C GLY A 73 4.04 0.14 -0.42
N VAL A 74 3.01 0.55 0.29
CA VAL A 74 3.10 1.05 1.65
C VAL A 74 2.32 0.19 2.61
N MET A 75 2.84 0.06 3.81
CA MET A 75 2.18 -0.57 4.93
C MET A 75 1.96 0.48 6.01
N LEU A 76 0.76 0.52 6.59
CA LEU A 76 0.51 1.26 7.83
C LEU A 76 0.74 0.32 9.00
N GLU A 77 1.61 0.72 9.92
CA GLU A 77 1.87 -0.01 11.16
C GLU A 77 1.32 0.76 12.36
N GLY A 78 0.03 0.59 12.62
CA GLY A 78 -0.70 1.31 13.66
C GLY A 78 -0.19 1.06 15.08
N GLU A 79 0.19 -0.18 15.40
CA GLU A 79 0.51 -0.61 16.77
C GLU A 79 1.91 -0.20 17.24
N GLN A 80 2.83 0.08 16.31
CA GLN A 80 4.19 0.49 16.63
C GLN A 80 4.35 2.01 16.66
N ASP A 81 4.29 2.64 15.49
CA ASP A 81 4.61 4.06 15.33
C ASP A 81 3.51 4.87 14.63
N GLY A 82 2.48 4.20 14.09
CA GLY A 82 1.37 4.85 13.41
C GLY A 82 1.79 5.56 12.12
N THR A 83 2.91 5.13 11.52
CA THR A 83 3.44 5.71 10.29
C THR A 83 3.27 4.78 9.10
N TYR A 84 3.32 5.35 7.90
CA TYR A 84 3.47 4.55 6.70
C TYR A 84 4.91 4.10 6.52
N GLN A 85 5.12 2.88 6.09
CA GLN A 85 6.41 2.32 5.77
C GLN A 85 6.41 1.83 4.33
N THR A 86 7.49 2.05 3.59
CA THR A 86 7.65 1.44 2.27
C THR A 86 8.06 -0.01 2.42
N VAL A 87 7.32 -0.90 1.75
CA VAL A 87 7.56 -2.36 1.78
C VAL A 87 7.63 -2.91 0.35
N GLY A 88 8.31 -4.03 0.18
CA GLY A 88 8.44 -4.72 -1.09
C GLY A 88 8.86 -6.16 -0.92
N VAL A 89 8.46 -7.01 -1.86
CA VAL A 89 8.73 -8.44 -1.91
C VAL A 89 9.20 -8.77 -3.32
N GLN A 90 10.33 -9.46 -3.44
CA GLN A 90 10.90 -9.85 -4.72
C GLN A 90 11.27 -11.31 -4.70
N ASN A 91 10.65 -12.11 -5.57
CA ASN A 91 10.92 -13.53 -5.69
C ASN A 91 10.85 -14.28 -4.34
N GLY A 92 9.86 -13.93 -3.50
CA GLY A 92 9.70 -14.47 -2.15
C GLY A 92 10.78 -14.02 -1.16
N THR A 93 11.38 -12.85 -1.38
CA THR A 93 12.35 -12.23 -0.45
C THR A 93 11.92 -10.81 -0.13
N ASP A 94 11.72 -10.53 1.15
CA ASP A 94 11.29 -9.22 1.61
C ASP A 94 12.43 -8.19 1.57
N ALA A 95 12.10 -7.00 1.08
CA ALA A 95 12.95 -5.83 1.16
C ALA A 95 12.93 -5.25 2.59
N THR A 96 13.95 -4.46 2.92
CA THR A 96 13.98 -3.75 4.20
C THR A 96 12.81 -2.77 4.31
N GLN A 97 12.09 -2.83 5.43
CA GLN A 97 11.06 -1.85 5.77
C GLN A 97 11.70 -0.49 6.03
N VAL A 98 11.12 0.58 5.47
CA VAL A 98 11.63 1.95 5.68
C VAL A 98 10.49 2.90 5.99
N ALA A 99 10.46 3.41 7.22
CA ALA A 99 9.47 4.37 7.67
C ALA A 99 9.49 5.68 6.88
N ILE A 100 8.31 6.17 6.56
CA ILE A 100 8.03 7.49 5.99
C ILE A 100 7.71 8.41 7.19
N GLY A 101 8.75 8.92 7.85
CA GLY A 101 8.58 9.68 9.09
C GLY A 101 9.83 10.33 9.70
N VAL A 102 10.99 10.32 9.03
CA VAL A 102 12.21 10.98 9.54
C VAL A 102 12.66 12.15 8.67
N GLY A 103 12.72 13.34 9.28
CA GLY A 103 13.51 14.49 8.83
C GLY A 103 12.96 15.33 7.67
N THR A 104 12.23 14.75 6.72
CA THR A 104 11.70 15.49 5.55
C THR A 104 10.30 15.07 5.08
N ASP A 105 9.80 13.93 5.54
CA ASP A 105 8.61 13.27 4.99
C ASP A 105 7.48 13.10 6.03
N ASP A 106 7.34 14.06 6.96
CA ASP A 106 6.39 13.97 8.07
C ASP A 106 4.93 13.94 7.58
N VAL A 107 4.35 12.75 7.49
CA VAL A 107 2.96 12.54 7.08
C VAL A 107 2.18 11.92 8.22
N THR A 108 1.35 12.74 8.86
CA THR A 108 0.37 12.26 9.83
C THR A 108 -0.74 11.51 9.11
N VAL A 109 -1.00 10.26 9.54
CA VAL A 109 -2.11 9.44 9.04
C VAL A 109 -3.44 9.97 9.58
N PRO A 110 -4.39 10.37 8.71
CA PRO A 110 -5.70 10.85 9.18
C PRO A 110 -6.57 9.74 9.77
N ASP A 111 -7.19 10.06 10.92
CA ASP A 111 -8.21 9.24 11.59
C ASP A 111 -9.64 9.72 11.26
N GLU A 112 -10.67 8.89 11.53
CA GLU A 112 -12.08 9.26 11.38
C GLU A 112 -12.47 10.51 12.18
N THR A 113 -11.76 10.83 13.27
CA THR A 113 -11.96 12.08 14.04
C THR A 113 -11.60 13.34 13.26
N ASN A 114 -10.67 13.26 12.30
CA ASN A 114 -10.26 14.40 11.47
C ASN A 114 -11.18 14.64 10.26
N ASN A 115 -12.13 13.73 10.01
CA ASN A 115 -13.13 13.75 8.90
C ASN A 115 -12.58 14.02 7.48
N ASN A 116 -11.26 13.98 7.30
CA ASN A 116 -10.57 14.19 6.04
C ASN A 116 -10.12 12.84 5.48
N PHE A 117 -10.42 12.59 4.21
CA PHE A 117 -9.81 11.50 3.46
C PHE A 117 -8.42 11.93 3.01
N HIS A 118 -7.44 11.03 3.11
CA HIS A 118 -6.15 11.21 2.44
C HIS A 118 -6.04 10.30 1.23
N THR A 119 -5.12 10.67 0.35
CA THR A 119 -4.78 9.92 -0.86
C THR A 119 -3.36 9.39 -0.74
N ILE A 120 -3.21 8.10 -0.99
CA ILE A 120 -1.93 7.45 -1.23
C ILE A 120 -1.85 7.16 -2.71
N LYS A 121 -0.78 7.59 -3.36
CA LYS A 121 -0.47 7.25 -4.74
C LYS A 121 0.87 6.52 -4.79
N ILE A 122 0.91 5.42 -5.52
CA ILE A 122 2.11 4.60 -5.71
C ILE A 122 2.37 4.52 -7.20
N GLU A 123 3.57 4.89 -7.62
CA GLU A 123 4.06 4.70 -8.98
C GLU A 123 5.10 3.59 -9.02
N GLY A 124 4.96 2.67 -9.97
CA GLY A 124 5.94 1.62 -10.25
C GLY A 124 6.51 1.78 -11.65
N ALA A 125 7.83 1.86 -11.77
CA ALA A 125 8.55 1.79 -13.05
C ALA A 125 9.59 0.66 -13.04
N ALA A 126 9.68 -0.16 -14.09
CA ALA A 126 10.64 -1.28 -14.16
C ALA A 126 12.13 -0.90 -14.12
N ALA A 127 12.48 0.37 -14.33
CA ALA A 127 13.87 0.81 -14.33
C ALA A 127 14.57 0.53 -12.99
N ASP A 128 15.85 0.11 -13.07
CA ASP A 128 16.74 -0.17 -11.95
C ASP A 128 16.19 -1.21 -10.94
N SER A 129 15.74 -2.36 -11.46
CA SER A 129 15.12 -3.43 -10.66
C SER A 129 13.84 -2.97 -9.94
N GLY A 130 13.02 -2.15 -10.59
CA GLY A 130 11.76 -1.67 -10.02
C GLY A 130 11.92 -0.48 -9.09
N THR A 131 11.69 0.72 -9.64
CA THR A 131 11.59 1.97 -8.88
C THR A 131 10.15 2.20 -8.45
N MET A 132 9.93 2.25 -7.14
CA MET A 132 8.68 2.66 -6.51
C MET A 132 8.79 4.12 -6.06
N ARG A 133 7.77 4.91 -6.37
CA ARG A 133 7.59 6.27 -5.80
C ARG A 133 6.28 6.32 -5.03
N VAL A 134 6.33 6.91 -3.85
CA VAL A 134 5.16 7.06 -2.98
C VAL A 134 4.85 8.53 -2.83
N TYR A 135 3.58 8.86 -3.07
CA TYR A 135 3.04 10.18 -2.87
C TYR A 135 1.93 10.11 -1.84
N LEU A 136 1.97 11.03 -0.88
CA LEU A 136 0.94 11.15 0.15
C LEU A 136 0.34 12.55 0.12
N SER A 137 -0.98 12.63 0.30
CA SER A 137 -1.61 13.91 0.55
C SER A 137 -1.44 14.30 2.01
N ASP A 138 -0.92 15.49 2.30
CA ASP A 138 -1.17 16.10 3.60
C ASP A 138 -2.68 16.38 3.70
N GLY A 139 -3.25 16.40 4.90
CA GLY A 139 -4.71 16.58 5.10
C GLY A 139 -5.29 17.89 4.55
N ASN A 140 -4.49 18.74 3.89
CA ASN A 140 -4.86 19.96 3.18
C ASN A 140 -4.99 19.76 1.65
N GLY A 141 -4.80 18.53 1.16
CA GLY A 141 -4.96 18.17 -0.24
C GLY A 141 -3.71 18.39 -1.09
N PHE A 142 -2.56 18.73 -0.51
CA PHE A 142 -1.29 18.77 -1.23
C PHE A 142 -0.70 17.36 -1.32
N MET A 143 -0.45 16.88 -2.54
CA MET A 143 0.19 15.58 -2.79
C MET A 143 1.70 15.77 -3.00
N GLY A 144 2.50 15.32 -2.03
CA GLY A 144 3.96 15.38 -2.07
C GLY A 144 4.57 14.02 -2.39
N LEU A 145 5.70 14.00 -3.10
CA LEU A 145 6.57 12.82 -3.18
C LEU A 145 7.28 12.67 -1.84
N VAL A 146 7.06 11.56 -1.16
CA VAL A 146 7.58 11.30 0.20
C VAL A 146 8.53 10.12 0.28
N ALA A 147 8.57 9.28 -0.77
CA ALA A 147 9.56 8.23 -0.85
C ALA A 147 9.89 7.88 -2.30
N THR A 148 11.16 7.58 -2.55
CA THR A 148 11.61 6.86 -3.74
C THR A 148 12.42 5.66 -3.27
N ARG A 149 12.10 4.48 -3.79
CA ARG A 149 12.78 3.22 -3.49
C ARG A 149 13.11 2.52 -4.81
N THR A 150 14.31 2.01 -4.91
CA THR A 150 14.79 1.22 -6.04
C THR A 150 14.99 -0.22 -5.59
N ALA A 151 14.91 -1.19 -6.49
CA ALA A 151 15.03 -2.60 -6.12
C ALA A 151 13.94 -3.03 -5.12
N TYR A 152 12.66 -2.68 -5.37
CA TYR A 152 11.51 -3.08 -4.52
C TYR A 152 10.57 -4.08 -5.18
N PHE A 153 10.64 -4.26 -6.50
CA PHE A 153 9.83 -5.21 -7.26
C PHE A 153 10.50 -5.54 -8.59
N ARG A 154 10.08 -6.60 -9.27
CA ARG A 154 10.70 -7.01 -10.53
C ARG A 154 9.86 -6.61 -11.74
N SER A 155 10.52 -6.44 -12.88
CA SER A 155 9.83 -6.34 -14.17
C SER A 155 9.22 -7.69 -14.58
N SER A 156 8.38 -7.69 -15.62
CA SER A 156 7.84 -8.91 -16.25
C SER A 156 6.95 -9.75 -15.32
N ILE A 157 6.41 -9.14 -14.26
CA ILE A 157 5.42 -9.70 -13.35
C ILE A 157 4.09 -8.97 -13.56
N VAL A 158 2.97 -9.69 -13.51
CA VAL A 158 1.64 -9.07 -13.59
C VAL A 158 1.12 -8.78 -12.19
N TYR A 159 0.87 -7.50 -11.90
CA TYR A 159 0.37 -7.05 -10.60
C TYR A 159 -1.10 -6.62 -10.65
N ALA A 160 -1.82 -6.87 -9.57
CA ALA A 160 -3.09 -6.23 -9.23
C ALA A 160 -2.88 -5.15 -8.16
N PRO A 161 -3.56 -3.99 -8.25
CA PRO A 161 -3.62 -3.07 -7.13
C PRO A 161 -4.48 -3.68 -6.02
N VAL A 162 -4.05 -3.50 -4.79
CA VAL A 162 -4.68 -4.09 -3.61
C VAL A 162 -4.65 -3.15 -2.42
N VAL A 163 -5.69 -3.26 -1.61
CA VAL A 163 -5.70 -2.81 -0.21
C VAL A 163 -6.05 -4.01 0.64
N SER A 164 -5.15 -4.46 1.50
CA SER A 164 -5.39 -5.54 2.46
C SER A 164 -5.25 -5.01 3.88
N LEU A 165 -6.22 -5.34 4.72
CA LEU A 165 -6.28 -4.98 6.13
C LEU A 165 -6.13 -6.26 6.95
N ASP A 166 -5.25 -6.23 7.93
CA ASP A 166 -5.17 -7.20 9.02
C ASP A 166 -5.91 -6.68 10.26
N GLY A 167 -6.56 -7.58 10.97
CA GLY A 167 -7.46 -7.34 12.08
C GLY A 167 -6.86 -7.51 13.46
N ARG A 168 -5.56 -7.30 13.64
CA ARG A 168 -4.89 -7.59 14.93
C ARG A 168 -5.62 -6.95 16.12
N ALA A 169 -5.85 -7.78 17.14
CA ALA A 169 -6.39 -7.55 18.50
C ALA A 169 -7.68 -6.69 18.69
N THR A 170 -7.98 -5.72 17.83
CA THR A 170 -9.07 -4.74 17.98
C THR A 170 -9.71 -4.41 16.64
N ALA A 171 -11.01 -4.11 16.66
CA ALA A 171 -11.74 -3.81 15.43
C ALA A 171 -11.25 -2.51 14.78
N VAL A 172 -11.00 -2.57 13.46
CA VAL A 172 -10.56 -1.44 12.64
C VAL A 172 -11.54 -1.22 11.50
N THR A 173 -11.83 0.06 11.23
CA THR A 173 -12.63 0.50 10.10
C THR A 173 -11.77 1.25 9.11
N VAL A 174 -11.75 0.78 7.85
CA VAL A 174 -11.15 1.49 6.72
C VAL A 174 -12.24 1.88 5.73
N ARG A 175 -12.38 3.17 5.48
CA ARG A 175 -13.32 3.68 4.47
C ARG A 175 -12.55 4.09 3.24
N LEU A 176 -12.48 3.18 2.29
CA LEU A 176 -11.98 3.42 0.93
C LEU A 176 -13.05 4.14 0.11
N ALA A 177 -12.79 5.40 -0.24
CA ALA A 177 -13.63 6.20 -1.13
C ALA A 177 -13.28 5.98 -2.61
N GLU A 178 -12.02 5.66 -2.90
CA GLU A 178 -11.54 5.48 -4.26
C GLU A 178 -10.36 4.51 -4.30
N LEU A 179 -10.38 3.60 -5.28
CA LEU A 179 -9.24 2.81 -5.70
C LEU A 179 -9.16 2.91 -7.22
N GLY A 180 -8.18 3.64 -7.72
CA GLY A 180 -7.93 3.82 -9.15
C GLY A 180 -6.54 3.33 -9.51
N TRP A 181 -6.37 2.85 -10.74
CA TRP A 181 -5.06 2.47 -11.25
C TRP A 181 -4.97 2.75 -12.74
N ASP A 182 -3.74 2.95 -13.22
CA ASP A 182 -3.40 3.02 -14.63
C ASP A 182 -2.18 2.13 -14.85
N GLY A 183 -2.31 1.17 -15.77
CA GLY A 183 -1.32 0.15 -16.06
C GLY A 183 -1.08 -0.04 -17.56
N ASN A 184 -1.51 0.91 -18.40
CA ASN A 184 -1.38 0.92 -19.86
C ASN A 184 -1.97 -0.27 -20.66
N LYS A 185 -2.49 -1.34 -20.04
CA LYS A 185 -3.42 -2.25 -20.70
C LYS A 185 -4.85 -1.70 -20.68
N GLY A 186 -5.11 -0.77 -21.59
CA GLY A 186 -6.45 -0.57 -22.17
C GLY A 186 -7.54 0.02 -21.26
N SER A 187 -7.21 0.82 -20.25
CA SER A 187 -8.21 1.63 -19.53
C SER A 187 -7.79 3.10 -19.50
N SER A 188 -8.18 3.86 -20.53
CA SER A 188 -8.37 5.29 -20.36
C SER A 188 -9.61 5.50 -19.49
N PHE A 189 -9.50 6.35 -18.46
CA PHE A 189 -10.65 6.85 -17.73
C PHE A 189 -11.50 7.70 -18.68
N ASP A 190 -12.68 7.19 -19.08
CA ASP A 190 -13.81 8.00 -19.58
C ASP A 190 -14.80 8.26 -18.43
#